data_AF-A0A7V1HC56-F1
#
_entry.id   AF-A0A7V1HC56-F1
#
_cell.length_a   1.000
_cell.length_b   1.000
_cell.length_c   1.000
_cell.angle_alpha   90.00
_cell.angle_beta   90.00
_cell.angle_gamma   90.00
#
_symmetry.space_group_name_H-M   'P 1'
#
loop_
_entity.id
_entity.type
_entity.pdbx_description
1 polymer ?
#
loop_
_entity_poly.entity_id
_entity_poly.type
_entity_poly.pdbx_seq_one_letter_code
_entity_poly.pdbx_strand_id
1 'polypeptide(L)'
;MSNDKKKQIIVPSIITAILLLIAIFPIGEYGYYILLRWIVCLTAIYFAYLSYEAEKIYWTWVMGIIALIFNPLIPFYLGKDIWVVVDFIVAIVFGINIFIFKRKNEGK
;
A
#
# COMPACT_ATOMS: atom_id res chain seq x y z
N MET A 1 22.25 -10.93 2.15
CA MET A 1 21.34 -10.37 1.13
C MET A 1 21.98 -9.09 0.63
N SER A 2 22.28 -8.97 -0.67
CA SER A 2 23.08 -7.84 -1.21
C SER A 2 22.50 -6.49 -0.80
N ASN A 3 23.37 -5.54 -0.44
CA ASN A 3 23.03 -4.17 -0.05
C ASN A 3 22.13 -3.47 -1.08
N ASP A 4 22.16 -3.92 -2.34
CA ASP A 4 21.35 -3.42 -3.44
C ASP A 4 19.85 -3.73 -3.29
N LYS A 5 19.48 -4.92 -2.80
CA LYS A 5 18.06 -5.28 -2.59
C LYS A 5 17.43 -4.48 -1.45
N LYS A 6 18.22 -4.15 -0.42
CA LYS A 6 17.75 -3.35 0.74
C LYS A 6 17.41 -1.93 0.30
N LYS A 7 18.23 -1.35 -0.57
CA LYS A 7 18.00 -0.02 -1.17
C LYS A 7 16.74 0.00 -2.05
N GLN A 8 16.48 -1.06 -2.81
CA GLN A 8 15.26 -1.20 -3.64
C GLN A 8 13.95 -1.32 -2.85
N ILE A 9 14.00 -1.69 -1.56
CA ILE A 9 12.80 -1.73 -0.69
C ILE A 9 12.61 -0.42 0.06
N ILE A 10 13.71 0.16 0.53
CA ILE A 10 13.69 1.37 1.34
C ILE A 10 13.38 2.60 0.48
N VAL A 11 13.91 2.69 -0.74
CA VAL A 11 13.67 3.83 -1.63
C VAL A 11 12.20 4.03 -1.99
N PRO A 12 11.44 3.02 -2.51
CA PRO A 12 10.02 3.20 -2.77
C PRO A 12 9.22 3.43 -1.49
N SER A 13 9.58 2.81 -0.36
CA SER A 13 8.90 3.05 0.92
C SER A 13 9.09 4.48 1.43
N ILE A 14 10.30 5.05 1.25
CA ILE A 14 10.61 6.45 1.58
C ILE A 14 9.90 7.40 0.63
N ILE A 15 9.87 7.09 -0.68
CA ILE A 15 9.11 7.88 -1.66
C ILE A 15 7.63 7.88 -1.31
N THR A 16 7.05 6.73 -0.96
CA THR A 16 5.66 6.61 -0.50
C THR A 16 5.43 7.41 0.79
N ALA A 17 6.35 7.38 1.76
CA ALA A 17 6.25 8.16 2.99
C ALA A 17 6.33 9.68 2.74
N ILE A 18 7.20 10.12 1.82
CA ILE A 18 7.33 11.53 1.42
C ILE A 18 6.09 11.99 0.64
N LEU A 19 5.55 11.16 -0.25
CA LEU A 19 4.30 11.43 -0.95
C LEU A 19 3.10 11.49 0.02
N LEU A 20 3.06 10.63 1.04
CA LEU A 20 2.07 10.69 2.12
C LEU A 20 2.18 11.99 2.94
N LEU A 21 3.38 12.51 3.14
CA LEU A 21 3.61 13.80 3.80
C LEU A 21 3.22 14.99 2.91
N ILE A 22 3.50 14.93 1.60
CA ILE A 22 3.08 15.97 0.64
C ILE A 22 1.56 15.98 0.48
N ALA A 23 0.89 14.82 0.63
CA ALA A 23 -0.55 14.67 0.66
C ALA A 23 -1.25 15.30 1.88
N ILE A 24 -0.50 15.83 2.85
CA ILE A 24 -1.06 16.61 3.98
C ILE A 24 -1.48 18.03 3.55
N PHE A 25 -0.94 18.55 2.44
CA PHE A 25 -1.38 19.85 1.93
C PHE A 25 -2.79 19.75 1.31
N PRO A 26 -3.73 20.66 1.65
CA PRO A 26 -5.15 20.53 1.33
C PRO A 26 -5.40 20.85 -0.14
N ILE A 27 -5.25 19.85 -1.00
CA ILE A 27 -5.70 19.89 -2.39
C ILE A 27 -7.16 19.42 -2.37
N GLY A 28 -8.10 20.30 -2.75
CA GLY A 28 -9.54 20.21 -2.48
C GLY A 28 -10.19 18.82 -2.65
N GLU A 29 -11.28 18.62 -1.91
CA GLU A 29 -11.95 17.36 -1.52
C GLU A 29 -11.99 16.19 -2.53
N TYR A 30 -11.91 16.44 -3.84
CA TYR A 30 -11.93 15.41 -4.88
C TYR A 30 -10.53 14.90 -5.27
N GLY A 31 -9.52 15.78 -5.25
CA GLY A 31 -8.14 15.42 -5.57
C GLY A 31 -7.52 14.50 -4.52
N TYR A 32 -7.88 14.70 -3.25
CA TYR A 32 -7.42 13.88 -2.13
C TYR A 32 -7.72 12.39 -2.31
N TYR A 33 -8.97 12.02 -2.61
CA TYR A 33 -9.35 10.61 -2.75
C TYR A 33 -8.73 9.95 -3.98
N ILE A 34 -8.55 10.70 -5.07
CA ILE A 34 -7.87 10.20 -6.27
C ILE A 34 -6.41 9.90 -5.94
N LEU A 35 -5.70 10.82 -5.29
CA LEU A 35 -4.30 10.62 -4.89
C LEU A 35 -4.15 9.48 -3.88
N LEU A 36 -5.05 9.38 -2.90
CA LEU A 36 -5.07 8.28 -1.94
C LEU A 36 -5.18 6.93 -2.65
N ARG A 37 -6.10 6.80 -3.60
CA ARG A 37 -6.25 5.59 -4.42
C ARG A 37 -4.99 5.25 -5.21
N TRP A 38 -4.37 6.23 -5.87
CA TRP A 38 -3.09 6.04 -6.55
C TRP A 38 -2.00 5.51 -5.60
N ILE A 39 -1.86 6.12 -4.42
CA ILE A 39 -0.83 5.73 -3.45
C ILE A 39 -1.09 4.32 -2.90
N VAL A 40 -2.32 4.03 -2.48
CA VAL A 40 -2.70 2.72 -1.94
C VAL A 40 -2.55 1.64 -3.02
N CYS A 41 -2.97 1.91 -4.25
CA CYS A 41 -2.83 0.99 -5.37
C CYS A 41 -1.35 0.67 -5.67
N LEU A 42 -0.50 1.68 -5.83
CA LEU A 42 0.93 1.49 -6.09
C LEU A 42 1.62 0.74 -4.95
N THR A 43 1.29 1.08 -3.71
CA THR A 43 1.85 0.43 -2.52
C THR A 43 1.39 -1.03 -2.45
N ALA A 44 0.12 -1.31 -2.70
CA ALA A 44 -0.43 -2.67 -2.72
C ALA A 44 0.22 -3.53 -3.81
N ILE A 45 0.41 -3.00 -5.03
CA ILE A 45 1.12 -3.71 -6.11
C ILE A 45 2.56 -4.05 -5.68
N TYR A 46 3.26 -3.11 -5.05
CA TYR A 46 4.61 -3.32 -4.57
C TYR A 46 4.68 -4.44 -3.50
N PHE A 47 3.78 -4.41 -2.52
CA PHE A 47 3.70 -5.45 -1.50
C PHE A 47 3.24 -6.80 -2.06
N ALA A 48 2.40 -6.82 -3.10
CA ALA A 48 2.01 -8.04 -3.79
C ALA A 48 3.24 -8.69 -4.47
N TYR A 49 4.07 -7.90 -5.14
CA TYR A 49 5.31 -8.36 -5.76
C TYR A 49 6.30 -8.88 -4.72
N LEU A 50 6.49 -8.15 -3.62
CA LEU A 50 7.40 -8.57 -2.55
C LEU A 50 6.91 -9.84 -1.83
N SER A 51 5.60 -9.99 -1.65
CA SER A 51 4.98 -11.20 -1.10
C SER A 51 5.11 -12.39 -2.06
N TYR A 52 5.08 -12.13 -3.37
CA TYR A 52 5.28 -13.14 -4.40
C TYR A 52 6.72 -13.65 -4.40
N GLU A 53 7.72 -12.76 -4.34
CA GLU A 53 9.13 -13.14 -4.18
C GLU A 53 9.40 -13.87 -2.85
N ALA A 54 8.62 -13.58 -1.81
CA ALA A 54 8.69 -14.26 -0.52
C ALA A 54 7.91 -15.59 -0.45
N GLU A 55 7.37 -16.07 -1.59
CA GLU A 55 6.52 -17.27 -1.71
C GLU A 55 5.28 -17.25 -0.80
N LYS A 56 4.82 -16.06 -0.40
CA LYS A 56 3.63 -15.84 0.41
C LYS A 56 2.42 -15.60 -0.49
N ILE A 57 2.03 -16.64 -1.22
CA ILE A 57 0.93 -16.59 -2.21
C ILE A 57 -0.36 -15.96 -1.64
N TYR A 58 -0.70 -16.26 -0.38
CA TYR A 58 -1.87 -15.70 0.30
C TYR A 58 -1.80 -14.17 0.40
N TRP A 59 -0.65 -13.63 0.82
CA TRP A 59 -0.45 -12.19 0.94
C TRP A 59 -0.37 -11.49 -0.41
N THR A 60 0.17 -12.16 -1.44
CA THR A 60 0.13 -11.67 -2.82
C THR A 60 -1.30 -11.45 -3.29
N TRP A 61 -2.20 -12.41 -3.06
CA TRP A 61 -3.61 -12.29 -3.42
C TRP A 61 -4.33 -11.20 -2.63
N VAL A 62 -4.13 -11.11 -1.31
CA VAL A 62 -4.71 -10.05 -0.48
C VAL A 62 -4.30 -8.67 -0.98
N MET A 63 -3.00 -8.47 -1.24
CA MET A 63 -2.49 -7.19 -1.75
C MET A 63 -2.95 -6.90 -3.18
N GLY A 64 -3.06 -7.92 -4.04
CA GLY A 64 -3.61 -7.78 -5.38
C GLY A 64 -5.08 -7.32 -5.37
N ILE A 65 -5.91 -7.88 -4.48
CA ILE A 65 -7.31 -7.45 -4.33
C ILE A 65 -7.39 -6.00 -3.83
N ILE A 66 -6.54 -5.62 -2.86
CA ILE A 66 -6.49 -4.23 -2.38
C ILE A 66 -6.09 -3.28 -3.52
N ALA A 67 -5.09 -3.64 -4.32
CA ALA A 67 -4.70 -2.84 -5.49
C ALA A 67 -5.85 -2.67 -6.49
N LEU A 68 -6.66 -3.70 -6.71
CA LEU A 68 -7.84 -3.64 -7.57
C LEU A 68 -8.93 -2.74 -7.01
N ILE A 69 -9.24 -2.83 -5.71
CA ILE A 69 -10.26 -2.00 -5.05
C ILE A 69 -9.88 -0.52 -5.11
N PHE A 70 -8.60 -0.22 -4.87
CA PHE A 70 -8.07 1.15 -4.89
C PHE A 70 -7.60 1.60 -6.27
N ASN A 71 -7.92 0.86 -7.34
CA ASN A 71 -7.44 1.19 -8.68
C ASN A 71 -8.02 2.54 -9.15
N PRO A 72 -7.18 3.55 -9.40
CA PRO A 72 -7.66 4.87 -9.85
C PRO A 72 -8.24 4.86 -11.26
N LEU A 73 -7.89 3.86 -12.09
CA LEU A 73 -8.40 3.73 -13.46
C LEU A 73 -9.87 3.31 -13.50
N ILE A 74 -10.33 2.56 -12.50
CA ILE A 74 -11.71 2.08 -12.40
C ILE A 74 -12.26 2.52 -11.04
N PRO A 75 -12.73 3.78 -10.93
CA PRO A 75 -13.23 4.29 -9.68
C PRO A 75 -14.52 3.56 -9.27
N PHE A 76 -14.48 2.85 -8.15
CA PHE A 76 -15.70 2.34 -7.53
C PHE A 76 -16.47 3.49 -6.89
N TYR A 77 -17.68 3.73 -7.37
CA TYR A 77 -18.64 4.68 -6.81
C TYR A 77 -19.39 4.03 -5.64
N LEU A 78 -18.66 3.74 -4.56
CA LEU A 78 -19.26 3.37 -3.28
C LEU A 78 -19.60 4.64 -2.49
N GLY A 79 -20.62 4.59 -1.63
CA GLY A 79 -20.92 5.67 -0.71
C GLY A 79 -19.74 5.97 0.22
N LYS A 80 -19.59 7.24 0.65
CA LYS A 80 -18.50 7.66 1.55
C LYS A 80 -18.38 6.76 2.78
N ASP A 81 -19.51 6.36 3.37
CA ASP A 81 -19.55 5.51 4.57
C ASP A 81 -18.90 4.13 4.33
N ILE A 82 -19.12 3.55 3.13
CA ILE A 82 -18.52 2.27 2.76
C ILE A 82 -17.02 2.44 2.54
N TRP A 83 -16.60 3.53 1.88
CA TRP A 83 -15.18 3.82 1.68
C TRP A 83 -14.43 4.00 3.00
N VAL A 84 -15.03 4.65 4.00
CA VAL A 84 -14.42 4.78 5.33
C VAL A 84 -14.15 3.40 5.96
N VAL A 85 -15.10 2.47 5.85
CA VAL A 85 -14.92 1.10 6.37
C VAL A 85 -13.85 0.35 5.59
N VAL A 86 -13.83 0.48 4.26
CA VAL A 86 -12.82 -0.15 3.39
C VAL A 86 -11.42 0.39 3.72
N ASP A 87 -11.26 1.71 3.79
CA ASP A 87 -10.00 2.38 4.12
C ASP A 87 -9.49 1.93 5.49
N PHE A 88 -10.39 1.81 6.47
CA PHE A 88 -10.05 1.34 7.82
C PHE A 88 -9.55 -0.11 7.82
N ILE A 89 -10.24 -1.02 7.12
CA ILE A 89 -9.82 -2.42 6.99
C ILE A 89 -8.44 -2.49 6.30
N VAL A 90 -8.26 -1.74 5.22
CA VAL A 90 -7.01 -1.72 4.46
C VAL A 90 -5.86 -1.18 5.31
N ALA A 91 -6.09 -0.14 6.12
CA ALA A 91 -5.10 0.38 7.05
C ALA A 91 -4.63 -0.69 8.05
N ILE A 92 -5.55 -1.49 8.62
CA ILE A 92 -5.23 -2.59 9.52
C ILE A 92 -4.41 -3.66 8.79
N VAL A 93 -4.82 -4.05 7.59
CA VAL A 93 -4.14 -5.07 6.79
C VAL A 93 -2.70 -4.65 6.44
N PHE A 94 -2.50 -3.39 6.04
CA PHE A 94 -1.17 -2.84 5.81
C PHE A 94 -0.33 -2.78 7.10
N GLY A 95 -0.93 -2.38 8.23
CA GLY A 95 -0.25 -2.38 9.53
C GLY A 95 0.27 -3.77 9.93
N ILE A 96 -0.55 -4.81 9.74
CA ILE A 96 -0.15 -6.20 10.00
C ILE A 96 0.95 -6.64 9.03
N ASN A 97 0.81 -6.32 7.74
CA ASN A 97 1.81 -6.69 6.73
C ASN A 97 3.19 -6.09 7.06
N ILE A 98 3.23 -4.79 7.43
CA ILE A 98 4.45 -4.12 7.88
C ILE A 98 5.07 -4.83 9.08
N PHE A 99 4.26 -5.22 10.08
CA PHE A 99 4.79 -5.91 11.26
C PHE A 99 5.39 -7.29 10.92
N ILE A 100 4.74 -8.04 10.03
CA ILE A 100 5.23 -9.34 9.55
C ILE A 100 6.53 -9.18 8.75
N PHE A 101 6.59 -8.19 7.86
CA PHE A 101 7.79 -7.93 7.05
C PHE A 101 8.96 -7.38 7.87
N LYS A 102 8.68 -6.55 8.88
CA LYS A 102 9.69 -6.02 9.80
C LYS A 102 10.35 -7.14 10.61
N ARG A 103 9.58 -8.13 11.06
CA ARG A 103 10.11 -9.24 11.88
C ARG A 103 11.06 -10.19 11.13
N LYS A 104 11.01 -10.24 9.80
CA LYS A 104 11.95 -11.07 9.00
C LYS A 104 13.36 -10.46 8.91
N ASN A 105 13.54 -9.19 9.28
CA ASN A 105 14.82 -8.48 9.21
C ASN A 105 15.60 -8.38 10.53
N GLU A 106 15.05 -8.87 11.65
CA GLU A 106 15.74 -8.90 12.95
C GLU A 106 16.21 -10.32 13.35
N GLY A 107 15.86 -11.34 12.56
CA GLY A 107 16.12 -12.74 12.86
C GLY A 107 17.09 -13.47 11.92
N LYS A 108 17.92 -12.75 11.15
CA LYS A 108 19.04 -13.33 10.40
C LYS A 108 20.20 -12.35 10.31
#